data_AF-A0A6J2XQ48-F1
#
_entry.id   AF-A0A6J2XQ48-F1
#
_cell.length_a   1.000
_cell.length_b   1.000
_cell.length_c   1.000
_cell.angle_alpha   90.00
_cell.angle_beta   90.00
_cell.angle_gamma   90.00
#
_symmetry.space_group_name_H-M   'P 1'
#
loop_
_entity.id
_entity.type
_entity.pdbx_description
1 polymer ?
#
loop_
_entity_poly.entity_id
_entity_poly.type
_entity_poly.pdbx_seq_one_letter_code
_entity_poly.pdbx_strand_id
1 'polypeptide(L)'
;MIKKIVILLLATLAYCAEEKQEENLGARLLVSKQILNRYLVETKDIEVKYSIHNIGKAPAVNVQLVDNGFNTEAFEIVGGHLNTRFQRIPPESNFTHVVVVRPKRYGYFNFTSAEVTYRSSDDINAKVQVSYSSEPGEGGIVAFRDYDKKFSAHYWDWLAFALMTSPSLVIPLALWFNSKNTYEKLNKPTKKH
;
A
#
# COMPACT_ATOMS: atom_id res chain seq x y z
N MET A 1 25.79 21.41 -55.42
CA MET A 1 25.06 21.85 -54.21
C MET A 1 23.68 21.22 -54.08
N ILE A 2 22.85 21.26 -55.12
CA ILE A 2 21.45 20.74 -55.12
C ILE A 2 21.35 19.26 -54.70
N LYS A 3 22.24 18.37 -55.18
CA LYS A 3 22.23 16.95 -54.79
C LYS A 3 22.44 16.71 -53.29
N LYS A 4 23.26 17.53 -52.61
CA LYS A 4 23.50 17.42 -51.17
C LYS A 4 22.29 17.89 -50.35
N ILE A 5 21.57 18.90 -50.84
CA ILE A 5 20.34 19.42 -50.22
C ILE A 5 19.20 18.40 -50.35
N VAL A 6 19.08 17.75 -51.51
CA VAL A 6 18.08 16.70 -51.74
C VAL A 6 18.31 15.48 -50.84
N ILE A 7 19.57 15.07 -50.64
CA ILE A 7 19.91 13.96 -49.73
C ILE A 7 19.60 14.32 -48.27
N LEU A 8 19.86 15.56 -47.84
CA LEU A 8 19.54 16.04 -46.49
C LEU A 8 18.02 16.11 -46.24
N LEU A 9 17.25 16.53 -47.24
CA LEU A 9 15.78 16.54 -47.20
C LEU A 9 15.20 15.12 -47.14
N LEU A 10 15.75 14.17 -47.91
CA LEU A 10 15.34 12.77 -47.85
C LEU A 10 15.69 12.11 -46.50
N ALA A 11 16.84 12.44 -45.91
CA ALA A 11 17.23 11.93 -44.60
C ALA A 11 16.34 12.47 -43.46
N THR A 12 15.93 13.74 -43.53
CA THR A 12 15.02 14.34 -42.54
C THR A 12 13.59 13.83 -42.68
N LEU A 13 13.10 13.62 -43.90
CA LEU A 13 11.81 12.97 -44.16
C LEU A 13 11.78 11.51 -43.69
N ALA A 14 12.89 10.77 -43.84
CA ALA A 14 13.00 9.41 -43.32
C ALA A 14 13.00 9.38 -41.78
N TYR A 15 13.67 10.34 -41.13
CA TYR A 15 13.65 10.48 -39.68
C TYR A 15 12.26 10.83 -39.12
N CYS A 16 11.51 11.72 -39.80
CA CYS A 16 10.11 12.00 -39.44
C CYS A 16 9.14 10.83 -39.71
N ALA A 17 9.48 9.89 -40.59
CA ALA A 17 8.65 8.72 -40.85
C ALA A 17 8.81 7.63 -39.77
N GLU A 18 9.93 7.62 -39.04
CA GLU A 18 10.23 6.62 -38.01
C GLU A 18 9.36 6.79 -36.75
N GLU A 19 8.86 8.01 -36.46
CA GLU A 19 7.94 8.27 -35.34
C GLU A 19 6.54 7.60 -35.51
N LYS A 20 6.15 7.22 -36.74
CA LYS A 20 4.83 6.60 -36.99
C LYS A 20 4.73 5.13 -36.61
N GLN A 21 5.83 4.46 -36.23
CA GLN A 21 5.76 3.08 -35.74
C GLN A 21 5.21 2.94 -34.32
N GLU A 22 5.14 4.03 -33.53
CA GLU A 22 4.54 4.02 -32.19
C GLU A 22 3.02 4.25 -32.17
N GLU A 23 2.37 4.43 -33.33
CA GLU A 23 0.92 4.68 -33.40
C GLU A 23 0.06 3.40 -33.23
N ASN A 24 0.66 2.20 -33.32
CA ASN A 24 -0.01 0.92 -33.06
C ASN A 24 0.30 0.33 -31.68
N LEU A 25 0.53 1.17 -30.67
CA LEU A 25 0.51 0.71 -29.28
C LEU A 25 -0.95 0.48 -28.88
N GLY A 26 -1.44 -0.73 -29.15
CA GLY A 26 -2.69 -1.25 -28.60
C GLY A 26 -2.70 -1.17 -27.07
N ALA A 27 -3.76 -1.68 -26.43
CA ALA A 27 -3.82 -1.64 -24.98
C ALA A 27 -2.62 -2.40 -24.39
N ARG A 28 -1.98 -1.81 -23.37
CA ARG A 28 -0.86 -2.45 -22.67
C ARG A 28 -0.97 -2.14 -21.19
N LEU A 29 -1.24 -3.18 -20.41
CA LEU A 29 -1.43 -3.05 -18.96
C LEU A 29 -0.17 -3.46 -18.20
N LEU A 30 0.32 -2.55 -17.36
CA LEU A 30 1.30 -2.83 -16.31
C LEU A 30 0.57 -3.05 -14.99
N VAL A 31 0.90 -4.12 -14.29
CA VAL A 31 0.22 -4.49 -13.04
C VAL A 31 1.25 -4.56 -11.92
N SER A 32 0.95 -3.90 -10.81
CA SER A 32 1.76 -3.97 -9.60
C SER A 32 0.91 -4.48 -8.45
N LYS A 33 1.40 -5.52 -7.77
CA LYS A 33 0.86 -6.07 -6.53
C LYS A 33 1.78 -5.64 -5.38
N GLN A 34 1.20 -5.03 -4.36
CA GLN A 34 1.91 -4.55 -3.17
C GLN A 34 1.17 -4.97 -1.92
N ILE A 35 1.91 -5.41 -0.91
CA ILE A 35 1.39 -5.66 0.44
C ILE A 35 1.65 -4.39 1.25
N LEU A 36 0.59 -3.76 1.75
CA LEU A 36 0.71 -2.45 2.40
C LEU A 36 1.16 -2.55 3.86
N ASN A 37 0.92 -3.69 4.51
CA ASN A 37 1.27 -3.91 5.91
C ASN A 37 2.77 -4.11 6.10
N ARG A 38 3.33 -3.44 7.11
CA ARG A 38 4.73 -3.63 7.52
C ARG A 38 4.95 -4.95 8.27
N TYR A 39 3.95 -5.40 9.02
CA TYR A 39 3.98 -6.64 9.79
C TYR A 39 2.79 -7.51 9.39
N LEU A 40 3.08 -8.74 8.99
CA LEU A 40 2.07 -9.74 8.70
C LEU A 40 1.91 -10.61 9.94
N VAL A 41 0.69 -10.65 10.47
CA VAL A 41 0.40 -11.31 11.74
C VAL A 41 -0.80 -12.20 11.55
N GLU A 42 -0.72 -13.39 12.12
CA GLU A 42 -1.84 -14.31 12.26
C GLU A 42 -3.08 -13.59 12.82
N THR A 43 -4.26 -13.87 12.25
CA THR A 43 -5.56 -13.28 12.64
C THR A 43 -5.69 -11.77 12.43
N LYS A 44 -4.67 -11.07 11.91
CA LYS A 44 -4.77 -9.64 11.55
C LYS A 44 -4.94 -9.44 10.05
N ASP A 45 -5.62 -8.36 9.71
CA ASP A 45 -5.93 -8.04 8.32
C ASP A 45 -4.67 -7.60 7.55
N ILE A 46 -4.50 -8.21 6.37
CA ILE A 46 -3.47 -7.91 5.39
C ILE A 46 -4.15 -7.25 4.20
N GLU A 47 -3.69 -6.06 3.85
CA GLU A 47 -4.14 -5.27 2.72
C GLU A 47 -3.23 -5.50 1.52
N VAL A 48 -3.82 -6.01 0.45
CA VAL A 48 -3.15 -6.29 -0.82
C VAL A 48 -3.67 -5.32 -1.85
N LYS A 49 -2.80 -4.47 -2.36
CA LYS A 49 -3.11 -3.46 -3.38
C LYS A 49 -2.65 -3.93 -4.75
N TYR A 50 -3.59 -3.95 -5.69
CA TYR A 50 -3.35 -4.16 -7.10
C TYR A 50 -3.50 -2.82 -7.83
N SER A 51 -2.45 -2.38 -8.49
CA SER A 51 -2.43 -1.15 -9.30
C SER A 51 -2.20 -1.51 -10.75
N ILE A 52 -3.19 -1.24 -11.59
CA ILE A 52 -3.19 -1.53 -13.02
C ILE A 52 -3.06 -0.21 -13.75
N HIS A 53 -2.05 -0.07 -14.59
CA HIS A 53 -1.77 1.13 -15.37
C HIS A 53 -1.82 0.80 -16.85
N ASN A 54 -2.65 1.51 -17.61
CA ASN A 54 -2.66 1.40 -19.06
C ASN A 54 -1.64 2.39 -19.64
N ILE A 55 -0.56 1.86 -20.20
CA ILE A 55 0.48 2.64 -20.89
C ILE A 55 0.29 2.63 -22.41
N GLY A 56 -0.75 1.96 -22.91
CA GLY A 56 -1.10 1.95 -24.33
C GLY A 56 -1.90 3.17 -24.75
N LYS A 57 -1.89 3.47 -26.05
CA LYS A 57 -2.69 4.55 -26.65
C LYS A 57 -4.15 4.13 -26.89
N ALA A 58 -4.47 2.83 -26.75
CA ALA A 58 -5.80 2.28 -26.86
C ALA A 58 -6.39 1.85 -25.50
N PRO A 59 -7.73 1.86 -25.34
CA PRO A 59 -8.39 1.38 -24.13
C PRO A 59 -8.26 -0.14 -23.99
N ALA A 60 -8.04 -0.61 -22.76
CA ALA A 60 -8.16 -2.04 -22.44
C ALA A 60 -9.62 -2.35 -22.10
N VAL A 61 -10.20 -3.38 -22.69
CA VAL A 61 -11.60 -3.78 -22.47
C VAL A 61 -11.70 -5.21 -21.94
N ASN A 62 -12.82 -5.50 -21.27
CA ASN A 62 -13.13 -6.80 -20.66
C ASN A 62 -11.98 -7.35 -19.81
N VAL A 63 -11.47 -6.48 -18.94
CA VAL A 63 -10.31 -6.83 -18.17
C VAL A 63 -10.73 -7.63 -16.94
N GLN A 64 -10.00 -8.71 -16.65
CA GLN A 64 -10.25 -9.58 -15.53
C GLN A 64 -8.97 -9.76 -14.72
N LEU A 65 -9.04 -9.41 -13.43
CA LEU A 65 -8.00 -9.64 -12.44
C LEU A 65 -8.32 -10.94 -11.68
N VAL A 66 -7.37 -11.88 -11.64
CA VAL A 66 -7.45 -13.12 -10.88
C VAL A 66 -6.17 -13.32 -10.09
N ASP A 67 -6.29 -13.53 -8.78
CA ASP A 67 -5.16 -13.87 -7.92
C ASP A 67 -5.40 -15.23 -7.23
N ASN A 68 -4.57 -16.21 -7.57
CA ASN A 68 -4.63 -17.58 -7.05
C ASN A 68 -3.67 -17.81 -5.88
N GLY A 69 -2.91 -16.79 -5.45
CA GLY A 69 -1.91 -16.93 -4.38
C GLY A 69 -2.50 -17.11 -2.98
N PHE A 70 -3.81 -16.90 -2.80
CA PHE A 70 -4.48 -16.95 -1.51
C PHE A 70 -5.46 -18.12 -1.42
N ASN A 71 -5.00 -19.24 -0.87
CA ASN A 71 -5.86 -20.40 -0.60
C ASN A 71 -6.77 -20.16 0.63
N THR A 72 -8.06 -20.49 0.50
CA THR A 72 -9.10 -20.42 1.55
C THR A 72 -8.77 -21.22 2.82
N GLU A 73 -7.90 -22.23 2.73
CA GLU A 73 -7.43 -23.01 3.90
C GLU A 73 -6.46 -22.23 4.80
N ALA A 74 -5.68 -21.33 4.22
CA ALA A 74 -4.66 -20.55 4.92
C ALA A 74 -5.11 -19.10 5.14
N PHE A 75 -5.96 -18.56 4.25
CA PHE A 75 -6.43 -17.19 4.28
C PHE A 75 -7.96 -17.13 4.28
N GLU A 76 -8.50 -16.15 4.96
CA GLU A 76 -9.90 -15.72 4.89
C GLU A 76 -9.97 -14.42 4.10
N ILE A 77 -10.93 -14.30 3.18
CA ILE A 77 -11.16 -13.07 2.44
C ILE A 77 -12.15 -12.23 3.26
N VAL A 78 -11.65 -11.18 3.89
CA VAL A 78 -12.44 -10.29 4.77
C VAL A 78 -13.14 -9.22 3.95
N GLY A 79 -12.48 -8.74 2.90
CA GLY A 79 -13.01 -7.66 2.07
C GLY A 79 -12.46 -7.67 0.65
N GLY A 80 -13.31 -7.29 -0.31
CA GLY A 80 -12.96 -7.29 -1.73
C GLY A 80 -13.03 -8.68 -2.36
N HIS A 81 -12.56 -8.77 -3.60
CA HIS A 81 -12.62 -10.00 -4.40
C HIS A 81 -11.29 -10.24 -5.12
N LEU A 82 -10.76 -11.46 -5.01
CA LEU A 82 -9.54 -11.90 -5.71
C LEU A 82 -9.79 -12.18 -7.20
N ASN A 83 -11.05 -12.34 -7.60
CA ASN A 83 -11.48 -12.46 -8.99
C ASN A 83 -12.47 -11.32 -9.29
N THR A 84 -12.02 -10.32 -10.04
CA THR A 84 -12.82 -9.14 -10.37
C THR A 84 -12.75 -8.86 -11.86
N ARG A 85 -13.91 -8.56 -12.47
CA ARG A 85 -14.01 -8.11 -13.87
C ARG A 85 -14.39 -6.64 -13.93
N PHE A 86 -13.79 -5.95 -14.89
CA PHE A 86 -14.06 -4.54 -15.17
C PHE A 86 -14.15 -4.33 -16.69
N GLN A 87 -15.07 -3.44 -17.08
CA GLN A 87 -15.44 -3.32 -18.49
C GLN A 87 -14.36 -2.63 -19.32
N ARG A 88 -13.76 -1.55 -18.80
CA ARG A 88 -12.84 -0.71 -19.58
C ARG A 88 -11.87 0.06 -18.70
N ILE A 89 -10.59 0.09 -19.09
CA ILE A 89 -9.58 1.01 -18.60
C ILE A 89 -9.17 1.94 -19.75
N PRO A 90 -9.41 3.26 -19.65
CA PRO A 90 -8.97 4.23 -20.65
C PRO A 90 -7.45 4.20 -20.90
N PRO A 91 -6.96 4.68 -22.06
CA PRO A 91 -5.54 4.90 -22.27
C PRO A 91 -4.98 5.87 -21.23
N GLU A 92 -3.70 5.70 -20.87
CA GLU A 92 -2.95 6.57 -19.93
C GLU A 92 -3.62 6.74 -18.55
N SER A 93 -4.45 5.77 -18.15
CA SER A 93 -5.18 5.80 -16.89
C SER A 93 -4.78 4.67 -15.94
N ASN A 94 -5.06 4.86 -14.66
CA ASN A 94 -4.80 3.89 -13.62
C ASN A 94 -6.08 3.40 -12.95
N PHE A 95 -6.06 2.14 -12.54
CA PHE A 95 -7.11 1.52 -11.75
C PHE A 95 -6.49 0.81 -10.56
N THR A 96 -7.04 1.04 -9.38
CA THR A 96 -6.54 0.44 -8.14
C THR A 96 -7.63 -0.39 -7.49
N HIS A 97 -7.30 -1.65 -7.19
CA HIS A 97 -8.15 -2.57 -6.47
C HIS A 97 -7.45 -3.02 -5.19
N VAL A 98 -8.16 -3.05 -4.07
CA VAL A 98 -7.61 -3.46 -2.78
C VAL A 98 -8.42 -4.63 -2.25
N VAL A 99 -7.73 -5.67 -1.83
CA VAL A 99 -8.32 -6.86 -1.20
C VAL A 99 -7.75 -6.99 0.20
N VAL A 100 -8.63 -7.28 1.16
CA VAL A 100 -8.29 -7.51 2.55
C VAL A 100 -8.40 -9.00 2.83
N VAL A 101 -7.27 -9.61 3.18
CA VAL A 101 -7.18 -11.03 3.51
C VAL A 101 -6.65 -11.18 4.94
N ARG A 102 -7.16 -12.17 5.67
CA ARG A 102 -6.75 -12.48 7.04
C ARG A 102 -6.12 -13.87 7.07
N PRO A 103 -4.86 -14.02 7.50
CA PRO A 103 -4.23 -15.32 7.62
C PRO A 103 -4.76 -16.06 8.86
N LYS A 104 -5.08 -17.33 8.68
CA LYS A 104 -5.59 -18.21 9.75
C LYS A 104 -4.47 -18.91 10.53
N ARG A 105 -3.27 -18.99 9.95
CA ARG A 105 -2.11 -19.65 10.55
C ARG A 105 -0.83 -18.85 10.31
N TYR A 106 0.11 -18.96 11.22
CA TYR A 106 1.46 -18.42 11.06
C TYR A 106 2.33 -19.33 10.18
N GLY A 107 3.40 -18.77 9.61
CA GLY A 107 4.32 -19.49 8.72
C GLY A 107 4.78 -18.65 7.55
N TYR A 108 5.58 -19.26 6.67
CA TYR A 108 6.02 -18.62 5.44
C TYR A 108 5.03 -18.92 4.32
N PHE A 109 4.62 -17.86 3.62
CA PHE A 109 3.69 -17.95 2.49
C PHE A 109 4.25 -17.22 1.29
N ASN A 110 4.06 -17.81 0.12
CA ASN A 110 4.48 -17.22 -1.15
C ASN A 110 3.37 -16.35 -1.70
N PHE A 111 3.60 -15.05 -1.76
CA PHE A 111 2.71 -14.12 -2.43
C PHE A 111 3.04 -14.08 -3.92
N THR A 112 2.43 -15.00 -4.67
CA THR A 112 2.62 -15.13 -6.11
C THR A 112 2.04 -13.94 -6.89
N SER A 113 2.39 -13.84 -8.17
CA SER A 113 1.80 -12.84 -9.07
C SER A 113 0.30 -13.10 -9.32
N ALA A 114 -0.44 -12.01 -9.54
CA ALA A 114 -1.81 -12.04 -10.03
C ALA A 114 -1.81 -11.95 -11.56
N GLU A 115 -2.80 -12.59 -12.17
CA GLU A 115 -3.02 -12.59 -13.62
C GLU A 115 -4.09 -11.56 -13.98
N VAL A 116 -3.79 -10.72 -14.98
CA VAL A 116 -4.73 -9.78 -15.56
C VAL A 116 -4.90 -10.08 -17.04
N THR A 117 -6.10 -10.48 -17.43
CA THR A 117 -6.44 -10.76 -18.83
C THR A 117 -7.27 -9.61 -19.39
N TYR A 118 -7.02 -9.20 -20.64
CA TYR A 118 -7.72 -8.07 -21.29
C TYR A 118 -7.74 -8.21 -22.80
N ARG A 119 -8.51 -7.35 -23.47
CA ARG A 119 -8.51 -7.20 -24.92
C ARG A 119 -8.24 -5.74 -25.31
N SER A 120 -7.68 -5.53 -26.50
CA SER A 120 -7.42 -4.20 -27.06
C SER A 120 -8.63 -3.59 -27.79
N SER A 121 -9.63 -4.40 -28.16
CA SER A 121 -10.90 -3.95 -28.75
C SER A 121 -12.06 -4.81 -28.27
N ASP A 122 -13.29 -4.30 -28.42
CA ASP A 122 -14.53 -4.98 -28.02
C ASP A 122 -14.93 -6.13 -28.97
N ASP A 123 -14.14 -6.39 -30.01
CA ASP A 123 -14.42 -7.45 -30.96
C ASP A 123 -14.32 -8.84 -30.32
N ILE A 124 -15.26 -9.72 -30.66
CA ILE A 124 -15.32 -11.10 -30.16
C ILE A 124 -14.07 -11.90 -30.56
N ASN A 125 -13.49 -11.59 -31.72
CA ASN A 125 -12.28 -12.22 -32.26
C ASN A 125 -10.97 -11.53 -31.82
N ALA A 126 -11.04 -10.48 -30.99
CA ALA A 126 -9.85 -9.80 -30.51
C ALA A 126 -9.02 -10.75 -29.62
N LYS A 127 -7.72 -10.81 -29.88
CA LYS A 127 -6.78 -11.64 -29.14
C LYS A 127 -6.78 -11.23 -27.66
N VAL A 128 -6.97 -12.21 -26.76
CA VAL A 128 -6.83 -12.00 -25.32
C VAL A 128 -5.34 -11.83 -25.01
N GLN A 129 -5.02 -10.72 -24.34
CA GLN A 129 -3.71 -10.41 -23.82
C GLN A 129 -3.67 -10.73 -22.32
N VAL A 130 -2.53 -11.22 -21.85
CA VAL A 130 -2.30 -11.56 -20.45
C VAL A 130 -1.14 -10.71 -19.93
N SER A 131 -1.33 -10.06 -18.80
CA SER A 131 -0.32 -9.32 -18.05
C SER A 131 -0.24 -9.91 -16.65
N TYR A 132 0.97 -10.06 -16.13
CA TYR A 132 1.20 -10.50 -14.76
C TYR A 132 1.54 -9.32 -13.85
N SER A 133 1.16 -9.42 -12.58
CA SER A 133 1.58 -8.47 -11.57
C SER A 133 3.02 -8.71 -11.12
N SER A 134 3.61 -7.72 -10.45
CA SER A 134 4.79 -7.96 -9.60
C SER A 134 4.52 -9.08 -8.59
N GLU A 135 5.58 -9.79 -8.20
CA GLU A 135 5.55 -10.82 -7.18
C GLU A 135 6.26 -10.29 -5.93
N PRO A 136 5.53 -10.01 -4.82
CA PRO A 136 6.15 -9.59 -3.57
C PRO A 136 7.11 -10.63 -2.97
N GLY A 137 6.97 -11.91 -3.35
CA GLY A 137 7.82 -13.01 -2.90
C GLY A 137 7.31 -13.70 -1.64
N GLU A 138 8.21 -14.39 -0.94
CA GLU A 138 7.90 -15.07 0.33
C GLU A 138 7.77 -14.04 1.46
N GLY A 139 6.66 -14.08 2.18
CA GLY A 139 6.48 -13.30 3.40
C GLY A 139 6.21 -14.19 4.60
N GLY A 140 6.95 -13.92 5.68
CA GLY A 140 6.74 -14.57 6.98
C GLY A 140 5.58 -13.94 7.73
N ILE A 141 4.54 -14.73 7.99
CA ILE A 141 3.42 -14.37 8.86
C ILE A 141 3.80 -14.77 10.28
N VAL A 142 3.89 -13.77 11.16
CA VAL A 142 4.28 -13.95 12.56
C VAL A 142 3.07 -14.44 13.37
N ALA A 143 3.30 -15.37 14.29
CA ALA A 143 2.28 -15.82 15.23
C ALA A 143 1.78 -14.66 16.08
N PHE A 144 0.47 -14.63 16.35
CA PHE A 144 -0.14 -13.52 17.10
C PHE A 144 0.52 -13.34 18.48
N ARG A 145 0.81 -14.44 19.18
CA ARG A 145 1.48 -14.43 20.49
C ARG A 145 2.86 -13.74 20.46
N ASP A 146 3.65 -13.98 19.41
CA ASP A 146 5.01 -13.47 19.34
C ASP A 146 5.03 -12.00 18.91
N TYR A 147 4.03 -11.60 18.11
CA TYR A 147 3.76 -10.20 17.85
C TYR A 147 3.31 -9.47 19.12
N ASP A 148 2.34 -10.04 19.85
CA ASP A 148 1.78 -9.43 21.06
C ASP A 148 2.86 -9.21 22.13
N LYS A 149 3.76 -10.16 22.36
CA LYS A 149 4.90 -9.96 23.29
C LYS A 149 5.80 -8.77 22.96
N LYS A 150 5.94 -8.41 21.68
CA LYS A 150 6.83 -7.34 21.23
C LYS A 150 6.13 -5.98 21.14
N PHE A 151 4.83 -6.00 20.86
CA PHE A 151 4.07 -4.80 20.51
C PHE A 151 2.87 -4.55 21.44
N SER A 152 2.67 -5.36 22.49
CA SER A 152 1.64 -5.10 23.49
C SER A 152 2.02 -3.87 24.30
N ALA A 153 1.06 -2.96 24.40
CA ALA A 153 1.18 -1.84 25.31
C ALA A 153 0.87 -2.36 26.71
N HIS A 154 1.90 -2.43 27.56
CA HIS A 154 1.80 -2.91 28.94
C HIS A 154 1.21 -1.81 29.84
N TYR A 155 0.00 -1.33 29.51
CA TYR A 155 -0.62 -0.19 30.18
C TYR A 155 -0.80 -0.41 31.69
N TRP A 156 -1.12 -1.64 32.09
CA TRP A 156 -1.27 -2.00 33.49
C TRP A 156 0.06 -1.97 34.24
N ASP A 157 1.15 -2.39 33.60
CA ASP A 157 2.48 -2.34 34.21
C ASP A 157 2.97 -0.90 34.33
N TRP A 158 2.71 -0.07 33.31
CA TRP A 158 2.98 1.37 33.38
C TRP A 158 2.15 2.07 34.46
N LEU A 159 0.88 1.70 34.62
CA LEU A 159 0.02 2.23 35.67
C LEU A 159 0.51 1.80 37.06
N ALA A 160 0.87 0.52 37.23
CA ALA A 160 1.43 0.01 38.48
C ALA A 160 2.73 0.73 38.83
N PHE A 161 3.63 0.92 37.85
CA PHE A 161 4.86 1.69 38.01
C PHE A 161 4.58 3.15 38.41
N ALA A 162 3.61 3.80 37.74
CA ALA A 162 3.21 5.16 38.08
C ALA A 162 2.65 5.26 39.50
N LEU A 163 1.82 4.30 39.92
CA LEU A 163 1.28 4.25 41.28
C LEU A 163 2.37 3.98 42.32
N MET A 164 3.31 3.07 42.05
CA MET A 164 4.39 2.74 42.98
C MET A 164 5.41 3.88 43.15
N THR A 165 5.68 4.64 42.09
CA THR A 165 6.58 5.80 42.13
C THR A 165 5.86 7.09 42.53
N SER A 166 4.53 7.11 42.53
CA SER A 166 3.75 8.29 42.91
C SER A 166 4.06 8.79 44.33
N PRO A 167 4.25 7.98 45.39
CA PRO A 167 4.46 8.51 46.73
C PRO A 167 5.79 9.26 46.85
N SER A 168 6.84 8.78 46.18
CA SER A 168 8.16 9.43 46.21
C SER A 168 8.18 10.75 45.45
N LEU A 169 7.28 10.95 44.47
CA LEU A 169 7.12 12.20 43.75
C LEU A 169 6.12 13.15 44.43
N VAL A 170 4.95 12.64 44.82
CA VAL A 170 3.81 13.43 45.31
C VAL A 170 4.07 13.96 46.73
N ILE A 171 4.66 13.18 47.63
CA ILE A 171 4.88 13.62 49.02
C ILE A 171 5.83 14.84 49.07
N PRO A 172 7.02 14.83 48.46
CA PRO A 172 7.89 16.01 48.44
C PRO A 172 7.25 17.22 47.73
N LEU A 173 6.53 16.99 46.64
CA LEU A 173 5.83 18.05 45.90
C LEU A 173 4.74 18.72 46.76
N ALA A 174 3.95 17.93 47.48
CA ALA A 174 2.92 18.45 48.37
C ALA A 174 3.54 19.29 49.51
N LEU A 175 4.64 18.81 50.11
CA LEU A 175 5.37 19.56 51.13
C LEU A 175 5.93 20.88 50.58
N TRP A 176 6.50 20.87 49.37
CA TRP A 176 7.02 22.06 48.71
C TRP A 176 5.92 23.06 48.35
N PHE A 177 4.77 22.61 47.84
CA PHE A 177 3.65 23.49 47.54
C PHE A 177 3.11 24.18 48.78
N ASN A 178 3.00 23.44 49.89
CA ASN A 178 2.57 23.99 51.17
C ASN A 178 3.56 25.03 51.71
N SER A 179 4.87 24.76 51.62
CA SER A 179 5.89 25.70 52.08
C SER A 179 5.92 26.97 51.22
N LYS A 180 5.92 26.82 49.89
CA LYS A 180 5.88 27.95 48.94
C LYS A 180 4.68 28.87 49.20
N ASN A 181 3.47 28.29 49.29
CA ASN A 181 2.26 29.08 49.56
C ASN A 181 2.32 29.84 50.89
N THR A 182 3.01 29.29 51.90
CA THR A 182 3.19 29.94 53.19
C THR A 182 4.14 31.13 53.09
N TYR A 183 5.31 30.95 52.45
CA TYR A 183 6.28 32.03 52.26
C TYR A 183 5.74 33.15 51.36
N GLU A 184 4.98 32.85 50.31
CA GLU A 184 4.37 33.88 49.46
C GLU A 184 3.33 34.73 50.19
N LYS A 185 2.58 34.15 51.15
CA LYS A 185 1.64 34.91 51.99
C LYS A 185 2.36 35.84 52.95
N LEU A 186 3.48 35.40 53.52
CA LEU A 186 4.30 36.21 54.42
C LEU A 186 5.03 37.35 53.68
N ASN A 187 5.41 37.14 52.42
CA ASN A 187 6.08 38.14 51.60
C ASN A 187 5.14 39.18 50.97
N LYS A 188 3.82 39.05 51.14
CA LYS A 188 2.89 40.11 50.72
C LYS A 188 2.95 41.26 51.73
N PRO A 189 3.38 42.48 51.31
CA PRO A 189 3.46 43.60 52.22
C PRO A 189 2.06 43.93 52.74
N THR A 190 1.86 43.83 54.06
CA THR A 190 0.67 44.37 54.72
C THR A 190 0.60 45.86 54.40
N LYS A 191 -0.37 46.27 53.57
CA LYS A 191 -0.71 47.69 53.40
C LYS A 191 -1.17 48.21 54.76
N LYS A 192 -0.27 48.90 55.47
CA LYS A 192 -0.65 49.67 56.67
C LYS A 192 -1.45 50.88 56.19
N HIS A 193 -2.63 51.02 56.76
CA HIS A 193 -3.61 52.05 56.47
C HIS A 193 -3.34 53.33 57.24
#